data_AF-A0A354YSZ1-F1
#
_entry.id   AF-A0A354YSZ1-F1
#
_cell.length_a   1.000
_cell.length_b   1.000
_cell.length_c   1.000
_cell.angle_alpha   90.00
_cell.angle_beta   90.00
_cell.angle_gamma   90.00
#
_symmetry.space_group_name_H-M   'P 1'
#
loop_
_entity.id
_entity.type
_entity.pdbx_description
1 polymer ?
#
loop_
_entity_poly.entity_id
_entity_poly.type
_entity_poly.pdbx_seq_one_letter_code
_entity_poly.pdbx_strand_id
1 'polypeptide(L)'
;MCAIAFKESEPRIPNILPVTEIDRVAYLLKYGYYNMQIQAVITFDQHLDTEVLKAAVMLSLDAEPVLGCRFVEDEKRPYWQRFLLAAPPKTKP
;
A
#
# COMPACT_ATOMS: atom_id res chain seq x y z
N MET A 1 23.16 -9.17 -33.97
CA MET A 1 22.55 -9.43 -32.64
C MET A 1 21.69 -8.22 -32.29
N CYS A 2 20.37 -8.36 -32.29
CA CYS A 2 19.45 -7.26 -31.97
C CYS A 2 19.19 -7.30 -30.46
N ALA A 3 19.62 -6.28 -29.73
CA ALA A 3 19.32 -6.13 -28.32
C ALA A 3 17.84 -5.76 -28.18
N ILE A 4 17.04 -6.66 -27.61
CA ILE A 4 15.68 -6.36 -27.21
C ILE A 4 15.78 -5.49 -25.97
N ALA A 5 15.56 -4.19 -26.13
CA ALA A 5 15.32 -3.29 -25.01
C ALA A 5 13.97 -3.68 -24.40
N PHE A 6 14.01 -4.27 -23.20
CA PHE A 6 12.80 -4.45 -22.40
C PHE A 6 12.31 -3.05 -22.03
N LYS A 7 11.22 -2.62 -22.69
CA LYS A 7 10.48 -1.41 -22.33
C LYS A 7 10.00 -1.60 -20.90
N GLU A 8 10.49 -0.79 -19.95
CA GLU A 8 9.94 -0.76 -18.59
C GLU A 8 8.43 -0.59 -18.70
N SER A 9 7.69 -1.62 -18.29
CA SER A 9 6.24 -1.57 -18.24
C SER A 9 5.82 -0.48 -17.27
N GLU A 10 4.88 0.38 -17.66
CA GLU A 10 4.24 1.31 -16.73
C GLU A 10 3.83 0.55 -15.45
N PRO A 11 4.04 1.15 -14.27
CA PRO A 11 3.66 0.50 -13.02
C PRO A 11 2.17 0.15 -13.08
N ARG A 12 1.84 -1.13 -12.85
CA ARG A 12 0.47 -1.66 -12.90
C ARG A 12 -0.52 -0.89 -12.00
N ILE A 13 -0.01 -0.17 -11.01
CA ILE A 13 -0.78 0.66 -10.08
C ILE A 13 -0.19 2.08 -10.10
N PRO A 14 -0.99 3.14 -10.32
CA PRO A 14 -0.52 4.52 -10.29
C PRO A 14 0.12 4.90 -8.95
N ASN A 15 1.15 5.75 -8.98
CA ASN A 15 1.77 6.29 -7.76
C ASN A 15 0.87 7.29 -7.01
N ILE A 16 -0.13 7.84 -7.71
CA ILE A 16 -1.11 8.78 -7.18
C ILE A 16 -2.50 8.23 -7.50
N LEU A 17 -3.32 8.06 -6.48
CA LEU A 17 -4.73 7.67 -6.63
C LEU A 17 -5.63 8.85 -6.26
N PRO A 18 -6.73 9.06 -6.99
CA PRO A 18 -7.66 10.15 -6.68
C PRO A 18 -8.37 9.89 -5.36
N VAL A 19 -8.58 10.94 -4.58
CA VAL A 19 -9.41 10.92 -3.37
C VAL A 19 -10.88 11.00 -3.76
N THR A 20 -11.70 10.14 -3.15
CA THR A 20 -13.16 10.23 -3.23
C THR A 20 -13.71 11.20 -2.17
N GLU A 21 -14.98 11.61 -2.30
CA GLU A 21 -15.61 12.45 -1.27
C GLU A 21 -15.79 11.71 0.06
N ILE A 22 -16.03 10.40 0.02
CA ILE A 22 -16.11 9.56 1.22
C ILE A 22 -14.76 9.52 1.92
N ASP A 23 -13.66 9.40 1.18
CA ASP A 23 -12.30 9.42 1.75
C ASP A 23 -12.02 10.73 2.49
N ARG A 24 -12.46 11.88 1.94
CA ARG A 24 -12.29 13.18 2.62
C ARG A 24 -13.05 13.24 3.93
N VAL A 25 -14.33 12.84 3.91
CA VAL A 25 -15.18 12.85 5.11
C VAL A 25 -14.58 11.93 6.17
N ALA A 26 -14.24 10.69 5.78
CA ALA A 26 -13.57 9.74 6.66
C ALA A 26 -12.24 10.30 7.20
N TYR A 27 -11.42 10.94 6.37
CA TYR A 27 -10.16 11.51 6.83
C TYR A 27 -10.37 12.64 7.85
N LEU A 28 -11.36 13.51 7.65
CA LEU A 28 -11.65 14.63 8.55
C LEU A 28 -12.21 14.18 9.92
N LEU A 29 -12.94 13.07 9.95
CA LEU A 29 -13.50 12.55 11.21
C LEU A 29 -12.40 12.15 12.23
N LYS A 30 -11.14 12.00 11.80
CA LYS A 30 -10.02 11.61 12.68
C LYS A 30 -9.65 12.70 13.67
N TYR A 31 -10.00 13.96 13.39
CA TYR A 31 -9.67 15.13 14.22
C TYR A 31 -10.58 15.29 15.46
N GLY A 32 -10.96 14.17 16.09
CA GLY A 32 -11.66 14.17 17.37
C GLY A 32 -13.11 13.71 17.34
N TYR A 33 -13.61 13.25 16.19
CA TYR A 33 -14.98 12.72 16.10
C TYR A 33 -15.04 11.21 16.32
N TYR A 34 -14.12 10.44 15.73
CA TYR A 34 -14.11 8.98 15.85
C TYR A 34 -12.69 8.38 15.75
N ASN A 35 -12.44 7.30 16.49
CA ASN A 35 -11.29 6.44 16.23
C ASN A 35 -11.61 5.53 15.04
N MET A 36 -11.10 5.87 13.86
CA MET A 36 -11.30 5.10 12.63
C MET A 36 -10.23 4.02 12.39
N GLN A 37 -9.41 3.72 13.41
CA GLN A 37 -8.45 2.63 13.31
C GLN A 37 -9.20 1.29 13.32
N ILE A 38 -9.03 0.50 12.26
CA ILE A 38 -9.44 -0.90 12.25
C ILE A 38 -8.42 -1.69 13.07
N GLN A 39 -8.88 -2.36 14.12
CA GLN A 39 -8.06 -3.18 15.00
C GLN A 39 -8.50 -4.64 14.90
N ALA A 40 -7.54 -5.55 14.80
CA ALA A 40 -7.77 -6.98 14.75
C ALA A 40 -6.74 -7.71 15.61
N VAL A 41 -7.19 -8.75 16.31
CA VAL A 41 -6.33 -9.71 17.00
C VAL A 41 -6.41 -11.01 16.22
N ILE A 42 -5.28 -11.50 15.74
CA ILE A 42 -5.17 -12.74 14.97
C ILE A 42 -4.38 -13.73 15.82
N THR A 43 -4.93 -14.93 15.98
CA THR A 43 -4.28 -16.04 16.68
C THR A 43 -3.94 -17.12 15.67
N PHE A 44 -2.74 -17.68 15.80
CA PHE A 44 -2.27 -18.81 15.02
C PHE A 44 -2.09 -20.01 15.95
N ASP A 45 -2.61 -21.18 15.54
CA ASP A 45 -2.53 -22.42 16.34
C ASP A 45 -1.09 -22.96 16.46
N GLN A 46 -0.19 -22.50 15.60
CA GLN A 46 1.20 -22.94 15.50
C GLN A 46 2.17 -21.79 15.68
N HIS A 47 3.46 -22.12 15.77
CA HIS A 47 4.52 -21.13 15.84
C HIS A 47 4.51 -20.25 14.57
N LEU A 48 4.50 -18.95 14.78
CA LEU A 48 4.51 -17.95 13.73
C LEU A 48 5.94 -17.71 13.25
N ASP A 49 6.23 -18.05 12.00
CA ASP A 49 7.45 -17.62 11.33
C ASP A 49 7.32 -16.13 10.95
N THR A 50 8.16 -15.29 11.56
CA THR A 50 8.10 -13.84 11.38
C THR A 50 8.52 -13.38 9.99
N GLU A 51 9.42 -14.11 9.31
CA GLU A 51 9.85 -13.77 7.95
C GLU A 51 8.77 -14.12 6.93
N VAL A 52 8.06 -15.24 7.13
CA VAL A 52 6.90 -15.59 6.31
C VAL A 52 5.78 -14.56 6.51
N LEU A 53 5.48 -14.17 7.75
CA LEU A 53 4.47 -13.15 8.01
C LEU A 53 4.84 -11.81 7.36
N LYS A 54 6.10 -11.38 7.49
CA LYS A 54 6.59 -10.16 6.85
C LYS A 54 6.44 -10.21 5.34
N ALA A 55 6.81 -11.32 4.69
CA ALA A 55 6.64 -11.50 3.26
C ALA A 55 5.15 -11.44 2.86
N ALA A 56 4.26 -12.07 3.63
CA ALA A 56 2.82 -12.02 3.40
C ALA A 56 2.26 -10.60 3.52
N VAL A 57 2.67 -9.84 4.53
CA VAL A 57 2.27 -8.43 4.69
C VAL A 57 2.73 -7.61 3.48
N MET A 58 3.96 -7.78 3.02
CA MET A 58 4.48 -7.08 1.84
C MET A 58 3.70 -7.41 0.58
N LEU A 59 3.33 -8.68 0.37
CA LEU A 59 2.48 -9.11 -0.74
C LEU A 59 1.09 -8.46 -0.67
N SER A 60 0.51 -8.33 0.53
CA SER A 60 -0.77 -7.64 0.71
C SER A 60 -0.71 -6.16 0.35
N LEU A 61 0.40 -5.47 0.67
CA LEU A 61 0.62 -4.07 0.27
C LEU A 61 0.76 -3.89 -1.25
N ASP A 62 1.30 -4.90 -1.94
CA ASP A 62 1.38 -4.92 -3.40
C ASP A 62 0.06 -5.28 -4.08
N ALA A 63 -0.73 -6.16 -3.47
CA ALA A 63 -2.01 -6.61 -4.01
C ALA A 63 -3.12 -5.57 -3.83
N GLU A 64 -3.16 -4.89 -2.67
CA GLU A 64 -4.21 -3.94 -2.30
C GLU A 64 -3.66 -2.51 -2.21
N PRO A 65 -3.87 -1.67 -3.24
CA PRO A 65 -3.28 -0.32 -3.30
C PRO A 65 -3.60 0.56 -2.09
N VAL A 66 -4.78 0.38 -1.48
CA VAL A 66 -5.22 1.15 -0.32
C VAL A 66 -4.36 0.91 0.92
N LEU A 67 -3.80 -0.29 1.09
CA LEU A 67 -2.93 -0.61 2.22
C LEU A 67 -1.53 0.00 2.06
N GLY A 68 -1.11 0.23 0.81
CA GLY A 68 0.20 0.74 0.44
C GLY A 68 0.23 2.25 0.17
N CYS A 69 -0.65 3.06 0.75
CA CYS A 69 -0.71 4.49 0.46
C CYS A 69 -0.90 5.38 1.70
N ARG A 70 -0.63 6.67 1.54
CA ARG A 70 -0.90 7.73 2.53
C ARG A 70 -1.75 8.84 1.92
N PHE A 71 -2.62 9.44 2.73
CA PHE A 71 -3.38 10.63 2.33
C PHE A 71 -2.45 11.84 2.36
N VAL A 72 -2.41 12.62 1.27
CA VAL A 72 -1.69 13.88 1.20
C VAL A 72 -2.69 15.03 1.16
N GLU A 73 -2.62 15.89 2.18
CA GLU A 73 -3.39 17.13 2.27
C GLU A 73 -2.75 18.18 1.35
N ASP A 74 -3.16 18.19 0.08
CA ASP A 74 -2.83 19.25 -0.87
C ASP A 74 -3.95 20.31 -0.90
N GLU A 75 -3.57 21.58 -0.86
CA GLU A 75 -4.50 22.72 -0.76
C GLU A 75 -5.48 22.81 -1.94
N LYS A 76 -5.06 22.38 -3.13
CA LYS A 76 -5.90 22.42 -4.34
C LYS A 76 -6.70 21.14 -4.48
N ARG A 77 -6.05 19.99 -4.31
CA ARG A 77 -6.70 18.68 -4.44
C ARG A 77 -5.93 17.59 -3.69
N PRO A 78 -6.45 17.09 -2.56
CA PRO A 78 -5.84 15.95 -1.87
C PRO A 78 -5.84 14.70 -2.73
N TYR A 79 -4.89 13.83 -2.44
CA TYR A 79 -4.66 12.59 -3.18
C TYR A 79 -4.05 11.51 -2.27
N TRP A 80 -4.17 10.25 -2.68
CA TRP A 80 -3.48 9.14 -2.05
C TRP A 80 -2.14 8.92 -2.76
N GLN A 81 -1.05 8.91 -2.00
CA GLN A 81 0.31 8.66 -2.51
C GLN A 81 0.76 7.26 -2.11
N ARG A 82 1.21 6.45 -3.08
CA ARG A 82 1.73 5.11 -2.82
C ARG A 82 3.10 5.16 -2.12
N PHE A 83 3.34 4.23 -1.18
CA PHE A 83 4.68 3.95 -0.68
C PHE A 83 5.45 3.19 -1.77
N LEU A 84 6.59 3.69 -2.21
CA LEU A 84 7.48 2.95 -3.11
C LEU A 84 8.06 1.78 -2.31
N LEU A 85 7.45 0.60 -2.41
CA LEU A 85 8.04 -0.62 -1.87
C LEU A 85 9.27 -0.92 -2.71
N ALA A 86 10.44 -0.98 -2.06
CA ALA A 86 11.62 -1.53 -2.71
C ALA A 86 11.27 -2.95 -3.16
N ALA A 87 11.54 -3.28 -4.43
CA ALA A 87 11.29 -4.62 -4.93
C ALA A 87 11.91 -5.66 -3.97
N PRO A 88 11.21 -6.76 -3.66
CA PRO A 88 11.79 -7.80 -2.83
C PRO A 88 13.13 -8.23 -3.45
N PRO A 89 14.18 -8.43 -2.64
CA PRO A 89 15.46 -8.87 -3.17
C PRO A 89 15.23 -10.12 -4.00
N LYS A 90 15.67 -10.10 -5.26
CA LYS A 90 15.60 -11.28 -6.12
C LYS A 90 16.35 -12.40 -5.41
N THR A 91 15.62 -13.38 -4.88
CA THR A 91 16.23 -14.63 -4.45
C THR A 91 16.84 -15.26 -5.69
N LYS A 92 18.18 -15.37 -5.70
CA LYS A 92 18.86 -16.18 -6.71
C LYS A 92 18.41 -17.65 -6.51
N PRO A 93 18.21 -18.39 -7.60
CA PRO A 93 17.96 -19.83 -7.52
C PRO A 93 19.14 -20.56 -6.87
#